data_AF-A0A2H6GR92-F1
#
_entry.id   AF-A0A2H6GR92-F1
#
_cell.length_a   1.000
_cell.length_b   1.000
_cell.length_c   1.000
_cell.angle_alpha   90.00
_cell.angle_beta   90.00
_cell.angle_gamma   90.00
#
_symmetry.space_group_name_H-M   'P 1'
#
loop_
_entity.id
_entity.type
_entity.pdbx_description
1 polymer ?
#
loop_
_entity_poly.entity_id
_entity_poly.type
_entity_poly.pdbx_seq_one_letter_code
_entity_poly.pdbx_strand_id
1 'polypeptide(L)'
;MTEQQIPKLVASLVEHQNKLAPLSKEDGQWVIQNTTDAIALFIRAIQGRQETEPRSENILDLVSTVTIPATTEEFIARDHFVVDTSKKAKVKISYLGDNFRKNFLGKTEEVIPEITLRYHKLRKSSVDKPIIAELGGDKKAETTLAEMFALMEMQPNGEKGDLLTNGYANIFYIYCPTGVLGTVRCGWDGVGWSVGACSFGSPYEWSSGGQVFSRNSSES
;
A
#
# COMPACT_ATOMS: atom_id res chain seq x y z
N MET A 1 24.42 3.89 -3.40
CA MET A 1 24.45 3.71 -1.94
C MET A 1 25.12 4.95 -1.35
N THR A 2 24.53 5.60 -0.36
CA THR A 2 25.09 6.78 0.30
C THR A 2 26.03 6.37 1.45
N GLU A 3 26.91 7.27 1.90
CA GLU A 3 27.81 7.00 3.04
C GLU A 3 27.05 6.62 4.32
N GLN A 4 25.84 7.16 4.50
CA GLN A 4 24.95 6.84 5.63
C GLN A 4 24.30 5.45 5.52
N GLN A 5 24.24 4.84 4.33
CA GLN A 5 23.64 3.53 4.11
C GLN A 5 24.62 2.37 4.34
N ILE A 6 25.93 2.62 4.24
CA ILE A 6 26.97 1.59 4.43
C ILE A 6 26.90 0.96 5.84
N PRO A 7 26.83 1.73 6.94
CA PRO A 7 26.75 1.13 8.28
C PRO A 7 25.48 0.29 8.48
N LYS A 8 24.36 0.70 7.88
CA LYS A 8 23.09 -0.06 7.94
C LYS A 8 23.20 -1.41 7.23
N LEU A 9 23.85 -1.44 6.06
CA LEU A 9 24.12 -2.69 5.34
C LEU A 9 25.00 -3.64 6.17
N VAL A 10 26.09 -3.12 6.75
CA VAL A 10 27.01 -3.92 7.56
C VAL A 10 26.29 -4.48 8.79
N ALA A 11 25.47 -3.66 9.48
CA ALA A 11 24.66 -4.13 10.61
C ALA A 11 23.72 -5.27 10.21
N SER A 12 23.05 -5.17 9.05
CA SER A 12 22.17 -6.21 8.54
C SER A 12 22.92 -7.51 8.18
N LEU A 13 24.14 -7.41 7.62
CA LEU A 13 24.98 -8.58 7.37
C LEU A 13 25.39 -9.29 8.66
N VAL A 14 25.65 -8.54 9.73
CA VAL A 14 25.94 -9.09 11.06
C VAL A 14 24.71 -9.76 11.67
N GLU A 15 23.54 -9.12 11.59
CA GLU A 15 22.27 -9.68 12.07
C GLU A 15 21.94 -11.01 11.38
N HIS A 16 22.23 -11.12 10.08
CA HIS A 16 21.97 -12.31 9.27
C HIS A 16 23.23 -13.16 9.00
N GLN A 17 24.26 -13.03 9.84
CA GLN A 17 25.54 -13.73 9.63
C GLN A 17 25.41 -15.26 9.56
N ASN A 18 24.36 -15.84 10.17
CA ASN A 18 24.05 -17.26 10.09
C ASN A 18 23.80 -17.74 8.64
N LYS A 19 23.48 -16.84 7.72
CA LYS A 19 23.34 -17.15 6.28
C LYS A 19 24.66 -17.49 5.60
N LEU A 20 25.80 -17.24 6.25
CA LEU A 20 27.12 -17.65 5.78
C LEU A 20 27.45 -19.10 6.15
N ALA A 21 26.63 -19.77 6.99
CA ALA A 21 26.87 -21.14 7.44
C ALA A 21 27.05 -22.21 6.34
N PRO A 22 26.44 -22.08 5.14
CA PRO A 22 26.69 -23.02 4.04
C PRO A 22 28.07 -22.89 3.37
N LEU A 23 28.87 -21.85 3.67
CA LEU A 23 30.22 -21.74 3.15
C LEU A 23 31.07 -22.92 3.65
N SER A 24 31.85 -23.53 2.75
CA SER A 24 32.85 -24.51 3.14
C SER A 24 33.88 -23.88 4.06
N LYS A 25 34.62 -24.70 4.81
CA LYS A 25 35.67 -24.20 5.71
C LYS A 25 36.77 -23.49 4.91
N GLU A 26 37.09 -24.03 3.73
CA GLU A 26 38.08 -23.49 2.80
C GLU A 26 37.64 -22.13 2.23
N ASP A 27 36.39 -22.03 1.76
CA ASP A 27 35.86 -20.78 1.21
C ASP A 27 35.68 -19.72 2.30
N GLY A 28 35.24 -20.11 3.49
CA GLY A 28 35.14 -19.21 4.64
C GLY A 28 36.50 -18.63 5.03
N GLN A 29 37.55 -19.45 5.04
CA GLN A 29 38.92 -18.97 5.29
C GLN A 29 39.42 -18.08 4.16
N TRP A 30 39.11 -18.41 2.90
CA TRP A 30 39.47 -17.57 1.77
C TRP A 30 38.82 -16.18 1.85
N VAL A 31 37.53 -16.09 2.21
CA VAL A 31 36.80 -14.81 2.39
C VAL A 31 37.41 -13.96 3.50
N ILE A 32 37.79 -14.57 4.62
CA ILE A 32 38.45 -13.87 5.73
C ILE A 32 39.79 -13.29 5.29
N GLN A 33 40.58 -14.06 4.54
CA GLN A 33 41.91 -13.64 4.10
C GLN A 33 41.89 -12.65 2.92
N ASN A 34 40.83 -12.67 2.11
CA ASN A 34 40.69 -11.87 0.89
C ASN A 34 39.41 -11.02 0.92
N THR A 35 39.15 -10.35 2.04
CA THR A 35 37.87 -9.66 2.31
C THR A 35 37.49 -8.64 1.23
N THR A 36 38.45 -7.85 0.73
CA THR A 36 38.17 -6.85 -0.32
C THR A 36 37.75 -7.50 -1.64
N ASP A 37 38.40 -8.61 -2.02
CA ASP A 37 38.06 -9.35 -3.23
C ASP A 37 36.72 -10.08 -3.09
N ALA A 38 36.45 -10.64 -1.90
CA ALA A 38 35.15 -11.23 -1.59
C ALA A 38 34.01 -10.19 -1.67
N ILE A 39 34.23 -8.96 -1.16
CA ILE A 39 33.28 -7.86 -1.31
C ILE A 39 33.10 -7.49 -2.79
N ALA A 40 34.18 -7.45 -3.58
CA ALA A 40 34.09 -7.19 -5.01
C ALA A 40 33.29 -8.28 -5.75
N LEU A 41 33.46 -9.56 -5.39
CA LEU A 41 32.68 -10.67 -5.90
C LEU A 41 31.20 -10.55 -5.51
N PHE A 42 30.90 -10.19 -4.27
CA PHE A 42 29.55 -9.93 -3.80
C PHE A 42 28.89 -8.77 -4.55
N ILE A 43 29.59 -7.66 -4.75
CA ILE A 43 29.11 -6.51 -5.55
C ILE A 43 28.84 -6.94 -6.99
N ARG A 44 29.75 -7.69 -7.63
CA ARG A 44 29.55 -8.21 -8.99
C ARG A 44 28.34 -9.14 -9.07
N ALA A 45 28.16 -10.03 -8.10
CA ALA A 45 27.00 -10.91 -8.04
C ALA A 45 25.69 -10.12 -7.88
N ILE A 46 25.69 -9.06 -7.07
CA ILE A 46 24.53 -8.16 -6.91
C ILE A 46 24.27 -7.35 -8.18
N GLN A 47 25.31 -6.81 -8.81
CA GLN A 47 25.17 -6.04 -10.07
C GLN A 47 24.72 -6.95 -11.21
N GLY A 48 25.15 -8.21 -11.20
CA GLY A 48 24.75 -9.27 -12.13
C GLY A 48 23.39 -9.91 -11.83
N ARG A 49 22.66 -9.49 -10.78
CA ARG A 49 21.30 -10.00 -10.47
C ARG A 49 20.27 -9.74 -11.57
N GLN A 50 20.61 -9.03 -12.66
CA GLN A 50 19.63 -8.64 -13.67
C GLN A 50 19.12 -9.74 -14.62
N GLU A 51 19.57 -11.01 -14.58
CA GLU A 51 19.09 -11.99 -15.59
C GLU A 51 18.75 -13.42 -15.13
N THR A 52 18.90 -13.81 -13.85
CA THR A 52 18.64 -15.23 -13.46
C THR A 52 17.81 -15.47 -12.20
N GLU A 53 17.41 -14.42 -11.48
CA GLU A 53 16.22 -14.53 -10.63
C GLU A 53 15.08 -13.84 -11.37
N PRO A 54 13.86 -14.44 -11.42
CA PRO A 54 12.72 -13.69 -11.92
C PRO A 54 12.61 -12.46 -11.04
N ARG A 55 12.96 -11.29 -11.59
CA ARG A 55 12.45 -10.01 -11.11
C ARG A 55 10.96 -10.26 -11.03
N SER A 56 10.40 -10.38 -9.82
CA SER A 56 8.97 -10.59 -9.67
C SER A 56 8.33 -9.56 -10.59
N GLU A 57 7.56 -10.00 -11.59
CA GLU A 57 6.84 -9.07 -12.45
C GLU A 57 6.10 -8.14 -11.48
N ASN A 58 6.50 -6.87 -11.44
CA ASN A 58 5.92 -5.91 -10.51
C ASN A 58 4.41 -5.99 -10.66
N ILE A 59 3.73 -6.35 -9.57
CA ILE A 59 2.27 -6.46 -9.60
C ILE A 59 1.63 -5.08 -9.60
N LEU A 60 2.38 -4.03 -9.26
CA LEU A 60 1.94 -2.63 -9.25
C LEU A 60 2.72 -1.77 -10.26
N ASP A 61 1.97 -0.96 -10.99
CA ASP A 61 2.48 0.17 -11.76
C ASP A 61 2.14 1.47 -11.08
N LEU A 62 3.14 2.31 -10.79
CA LEU A 62 2.84 3.69 -10.39
C LEU A 62 2.09 4.39 -11.52
N VAL A 63 0.91 4.92 -11.21
CA VAL A 63 0.12 5.71 -12.17
C VAL A 63 0.41 7.19 -11.96
N SER A 64 0.21 7.69 -10.74
CA SER A 64 0.49 9.08 -10.39
C SER A 64 0.46 9.28 -8.86
N THR A 65 0.48 10.54 -8.46
CA THR A 65 0.24 11.02 -7.10
C THR A 65 -0.96 11.97 -7.05
N VAL A 66 -1.58 12.07 -5.88
CA VAL A 66 -2.71 12.97 -5.62
C VAL A 66 -2.53 13.63 -4.26
N THR A 67 -2.80 14.94 -4.20
CA THR A 67 -2.73 15.72 -2.96
C THR A 67 -4.10 15.74 -2.28
N ILE A 68 -4.13 15.28 -1.04
CA ILE A 68 -5.29 15.31 -0.15
C ILE A 68 -5.18 16.55 0.73
N PRO A 69 -6.19 17.44 0.74
CA PRO A 69 -6.15 18.64 1.56
C PRO A 69 -6.16 18.31 3.05
N ALA A 70 -5.57 19.20 3.86
CA ALA A 70 -5.62 19.11 5.31
C ALA A 70 -7.06 19.15 5.84
N THR A 71 -7.36 18.39 6.90
CA THR A 71 -8.64 18.48 7.59
C THR A 71 -8.54 19.42 8.78
N THR A 72 -9.62 20.15 9.06
CA THR A 72 -9.71 21.11 10.18
C THR A 72 -10.42 20.53 11.40
N GLU A 73 -11.04 19.37 11.25
CA GLU A 73 -11.81 18.67 12.29
C GLU A 73 -11.56 17.17 12.24
N GLU A 74 -11.88 16.48 13.33
CA GLU A 74 -11.80 15.03 13.41
C GLU A 74 -12.73 14.39 12.37
N PHE A 75 -12.23 13.35 11.72
CA PHE A 75 -13.02 12.59 10.76
C PHE A 75 -13.79 11.49 11.48
N ILE A 76 -15.10 11.66 11.62
CA ILE A 76 -16.00 10.65 12.19
C ILE A 76 -16.64 9.85 11.06
N ALA A 77 -16.29 8.57 10.94
CA ALA A 77 -16.67 7.75 9.78
C ALA A 77 -18.20 7.64 9.59
N ARG A 78 -18.97 7.52 10.66
CA ARG A 78 -20.44 7.40 10.57
C ARG A 78 -21.13 8.65 10.02
N ASP A 79 -20.51 9.81 10.13
CA ASP A 79 -21.09 11.09 9.68
C ASP A 79 -20.85 11.29 8.18
N HIS A 80 -19.79 10.67 7.65
CA HIS A 80 -19.36 10.82 6.26
C HIS A 80 -19.84 9.66 5.38
N PHE A 81 -19.74 8.42 5.89
CA PHE A 81 -20.19 7.23 5.17
C PHE A 81 -21.67 6.96 5.45
N VAL A 82 -22.53 7.72 4.78
CA VAL A 82 -23.99 7.60 4.83
C VAL A 82 -24.51 7.21 3.45
N VAL A 83 -25.39 6.22 3.37
CA VAL A 83 -26.03 5.85 2.09
C VAL A 83 -27.01 6.93 1.68
N ASP A 84 -26.60 7.76 0.73
CA ASP A 84 -27.41 8.79 0.09
C ASP A 84 -26.97 8.92 -1.38
N THR A 85 -27.91 8.76 -2.31
CA THR A 85 -27.69 8.94 -3.76
C THR A 85 -28.49 10.12 -4.31
N SER A 86 -29.09 10.92 -3.42
CA SER A 86 -29.86 12.10 -3.79
C SER A 86 -28.98 13.15 -4.48
N LYS A 87 -29.62 14.09 -5.18
CA LYS A 87 -28.92 15.22 -5.82
C LYS A 87 -28.24 16.17 -4.81
N LYS A 88 -28.56 16.05 -3.52
CA LYS A 88 -28.02 16.90 -2.44
C LYS A 88 -26.89 16.21 -1.67
N ALA A 89 -26.63 14.93 -1.93
CA ALA A 89 -25.57 14.19 -1.27
C ALA A 89 -24.22 14.85 -1.55
N LYS A 90 -23.40 15.05 -0.50
CA LYS A 90 -22.02 15.56 -0.63
C LYS A 90 -21.19 14.63 -1.50
N VAL A 91 -21.34 13.33 -1.24
CA VAL A 91 -20.79 12.22 -2.03
C VAL A 91 -21.93 11.22 -2.20
N LYS A 92 -22.19 10.76 -3.42
CA LYS A 92 -23.20 9.72 -3.64
C LYS A 92 -22.67 8.38 -3.20
N ILE A 93 -23.24 7.81 -2.15
CA ILE A 93 -22.92 6.46 -1.68
C ILE A 93 -24.16 5.60 -1.86
N SER A 94 -24.05 4.59 -2.73
CA SER A 94 -25.14 3.67 -3.04
C SER A 94 -25.20 2.48 -2.08
N TYR A 95 -24.06 2.10 -1.51
CA TYR A 95 -23.96 0.90 -0.68
C TYR A 95 -22.80 0.97 0.30
N LEU A 96 -23.00 0.42 1.50
CA LEU A 96 -21.93 0.15 2.47
C LEU A 96 -22.05 -1.32 2.90
N GLY A 97 -20.97 -2.08 2.69
CA GLY A 97 -20.92 -3.50 3.02
C GLY A 97 -20.90 -3.77 4.53
N ASP A 98 -21.43 -4.92 4.94
CA ASP A 98 -21.59 -5.28 6.36
C ASP A 98 -20.27 -5.27 7.14
N ASN A 99 -19.18 -5.74 6.52
CA ASN A 99 -17.85 -5.69 7.11
C ASN A 99 -17.37 -4.25 7.32
N PHE A 100 -17.65 -3.34 6.38
CA PHE A 100 -17.30 -1.94 6.53
C PHE A 100 -18.09 -1.32 7.69
N ARG A 101 -19.41 -1.56 7.71
CA ARG A 101 -20.30 -1.09 8.78
C ARG A 101 -19.83 -1.56 10.16
N LYS A 102 -19.50 -2.84 10.27
CA LYS A 102 -19.07 -3.47 11.52
C LYS A 102 -17.71 -2.95 12.00
N ASN A 103 -16.74 -2.83 11.10
CA ASN A 103 -15.34 -2.65 11.49
C ASN A 103 -14.85 -1.19 11.40
N PHE A 104 -15.50 -0.33 10.61
CA PHE A 104 -14.98 1.00 10.30
C PHE A 104 -15.94 2.15 10.61
N LEU A 105 -17.26 1.92 10.63
CA LEU A 105 -18.24 3.01 10.84
C LEU A 105 -18.11 3.66 12.24
N GLY A 106 -17.61 2.93 13.22
CA GLY A 106 -17.34 3.45 14.56
C GLY A 106 -16.02 4.22 14.70
N LYS A 107 -15.20 4.30 13.64
CA LYS A 107 -13.86 4.90 13.69
C LYS A 107 -13.94 6.42 13.67
N THR A 108 -13.11 7.03 14.51
CA THR A 108 -12.76 8.45 14.46
C THR A 108 -11.27 8.55 14.14
N GLU A 109 -10.90 9.48 13.27
CA GLU A 109 -9.52 9.78 12.93
C GLU A 109 -9.22 11.24 13.27
N GLU A 110 -8.01 11.49 13.78
CA GLU A 110 -7.55 12.83 14.09
C GLU A 110 -7.42 13.69 12.83
N VAL A 111 -7.28 15.00 13.03
CA VAL A 111 -6.98 15.93 11.94
C VAL A 111 -5.70 15.50 11.22
N ILE A 112 -5.72 15.56 9.89
CA ILE A 112 -4.57 15.23 9.06
C ILE A 112 -4.01 16.50 8.42
N PRO A 113 -2.67 16.62 8.30
CA PRO A 113 -2.08 17.65 7.45
C PRO A 113 -2.38 17.35 5.98
N GLU A 114 -2.08 18.30 5.11
CA GLU A 114 -2.06 18.04 3.67
C GLU A 114 -1.06 16.90 3.40
N ILE A 115 -1.48 15.92 2.62
CA ILE A 115 -0.66 14.74 2.33
C ILE A 115 -0.73 14.39 0.85
N THR A 116 0.38 13.91 0.30
CA THR A 116 0.41 13.38 -1.07
C THR A 116 0.38 11.86 -1.03
N LEU A 117 -0.68 11.28 -1.59
CA LEU A 117 -0.79 9.84 -1.81
C LEU A 117 -0.22 9.46 -3.18
N ARG A 118 0.25 8.22 -3.28
CA ARG A 118 0.57 7.58 -4.55
C ARG A 118 -0.48 6.53 -4.85
N TYR A 119 -0.78 6.36 -6.12
CA TYR A 119 -1.69 5.31 -6.55
C TYR A 119 -1.15 4.51 -7.72
N HIS A 120 -1.39 3.21 -7.65
CA HIS A 120 -0.81 2.24 -8.54
C HIS A 120 -1.90 1.41 -9.22
N LYS A 121 -1.66 1.01 -10.46
CA LYS A 121 -2.50 0.04 -11.15
C LYS A 121 -2.01 -1.36 -10.84
N LEU A 122 -2.91 -2.23 -10.41
CA LEU A 122 -2.65 -3.64 -10.20
C LEU A 122 -2.59 -4.34 -11.58
N ARG A 123 -1.40 -4.78 -12.00
CA ARG A 123 -1.16 -5.44 -13.30
C ARG A 123 -1.67 -6.87 -13.35
N LYS A 124 -1.63 -7.57 -12.21
CA LYS A 124 -1.98 -8.98 -12.10
C LYS A 124 -2.84 -9.19 -10.87
N SER A 125 -3.81 -10.09 -10.96
CA SER A 125 -4.62 -10.43 -9.80
C SER A 125 -3.75 -10.88 -8.64
N SER A 126 -4.03 -10.37 -7.44
CA SER A 126 -3.22 -10.62 -6.25
C SER A 126 -4.04 -10.47 -4.98
N VAL A 127 -3.66 -11.20 -3.94
CA VAL A 127 -4.12 -10.96 -2.57
C VAL A 127 -3.35 -9.80 -1.93
N ASP A 128 -3.76 -9.38 -0.75
CA ASP A 128 -3.22 -8.19 -0.07
C ASP A 128 -1.72 -8.29 0.28
N LYS A 129 -1.25 -9.45 0.74
CA LYS A 129 0.14 -9.58 1.25
C LYS A 129 1.21 -9.21 0.19
N PRO A 130 1.19 -9.74 -1.04
CA PRO A 130 2.13 -9.31 -2.08
C PRO A 130 2.00 -7.82 -2.44
N ILE A 131 0.78 -7.28 -2.47
CA ILE A 131 0.54 -5.85 -2.79
C ILE A 131 1.20 -4.97 -1.73
N ILE A 132 0.93 -5.24 -0.45
CA ILE A 132 1.52 -4.52 0.68
C ILE A 132 3.05 -4.67 0.69
N ALA A 133 3.57 -5.87 0.39
CA ALA A 133 5.00 -6.09 0.31
C ALA A 133 5.66 -5.24 -0.80
N GLU A 134 5.04 -5.15 -1.98
CA GLU A 134 5.54 -4.31 -3.09
C GLU A 134 5.45 -2.81 -2.78
N LEU A 135 4.44 -2.38 -2.02
CA LEU A 135 4.34 -1.02 -1.49
C LEU A 135 5.39 -0.70 -0.40
N GLY A 136 6.13 -1.71 0.07
CA GLY A 136 7.19 -1.56 1.07
C GLY A 136 6.72 -1.78 2.51
N GLY A 137 5.66 -2.57 2.71
CA GLY A 137 5.13 -2.99 4.00
C GLY A 137 3.98 -2.14 4.53
N ASP A 138 3.35 -2.61 5.61
CA ASP A 138 2.12 -2.08 6.19
C ASP A 138 2.14 -0.55 6.37
N LYS A 139 3.22 0.01 6.94
CA LYS A 139 3.35 1.45 7.19
C LYS A 139 3.33 2.30 5.92
N LYS A 140 3.84 1.78 4.80
CA LYS A 140 3.88 2.50 3.53
C LYS A 140 2.60 2.32 2.72
N ALA A 141 1.96 1.17 2.89
CA ALA A 141 0.67 0.85 2.29
C ALA A 141 -0.50 1.58 2.97
N GLU A 142 -0.37 1.87 4.27
CA GLU A 142 -1.42 2.50 5.08
C GLU A 142 -1.92 3.82 4.48
N THR A 143 -3.24 3.96 4.48
CA THR A 143 -4.02 5.18 4.26
C THR A 143 -5.08 5.33 5.37
N THR A 144 -5.87 6.40 5.34
CA THR A 144 -6.98 6.63 6.29
C THR A 144 -8.36 6.67 5.61
N LEU A 145 -9.43 6.59 6.42
CA LEU A 145 -10.78 6.80 5.92
C LEU A 145 -10.99 8.25 5.48
N ALA A 146 -10.40 9.21 6.18
CA ALA A 146 -10.43 10.63 5.81
C ALA A 146 -9.81 10.85 4.43
N GLU A 147 -8.64 10.26 4.16
CA GLU A 147 -7.97 10.31 2.86
C GLU A 147 -8.81 9.68 1.74
N MET A 148 -9.35 8.48 2.00
CA MET A 148 -10.24 7.80 1.06
C MET A 148 -11.49 8.62 0.77
N PHE A 149 -12.12 9.20 1.80
CA PHE A 149 -13.34 9.98 1.64
C PHE A 149 -13.06 11.29 0.90
N ALA A 150 -11.95 11.97 1.17
CA ALA A 150 -11.55 13.17 0.44
C ALA A 150 -11.41 12.89 -1.07
N LEU A 151 -10.87 11.73 -1.47
CA LEU A 151 -10.86 11.32 -2.88
C LEU A 151 -12.27 11.12 -3.44
N MET A 152 -13.18 10.55 -2.66
CA MET A 152 -14.59 10.41 -3.06
C MET A 152 -15.29 11.78 -3.18
N GLU A 153 -14.90 12.77 -2.38
CA GLU A 153 -15.38 14.16 -2.47
C GLU A 153 -14.82 14.94 -3.66
N MET A 154 -13.69 14.51 -4.21
CA MET A 154 -13.18 15.02 -5.49
C MET A 154 -13.93 14.42 -6.68
N GLN A 155 -14.61 13.29 -6.49
CA GLN A 155 -15.43 12.61 -7.51
C GLN A 155 -16.83 12.21 -6.99
N PRO A 156 -17.62 13.15 -6.44
CA PRO A 156 -18.83 12.86 -5.67
C PRO A 156 -19.94 12.20 -6.49
N ASN A 157 -19.90 12.30 -7.82
CA ASN A 157 -20.87 11.76 -8.76
C ASN A 157 -20.25 10.73 -9.72
N GLY A 158 -19.08 10.17 -9.40
CA GLY A 158 -18.40 9.20 -10.25
C GLY A 158 -17.88 9.79 -11.56
N GLU A 159 -17.65 11.09 -11.58
CA GLU A 159 -16.92 11.75 -12.65
C GLU A 159 -15.48 11.24 -12.75
N LYS A 160 -14.83 11.55 -13.88
CA LYS A 160 -13.44 11.17 -14.11
C LYS A 160 -12.52 11.90 -13.12
N GLY A 161 -11.62 11.15 -12.49
CA GLY A 161 -10.54 11.67 -11.65
C GLY A 161 -9.53 10.56 -11.33
N ASP A 162 -8.93 10.63 -10.16
CA ASP A 162 -7.91 9.68 -9.69
C ASP A 162 -8.49 8.34 -9.20
N LEU A 163 -9.74 8.29 -8.73
CA LEU A 163 -10.47 7.06 -8.46
C LEU A 163 -11.03 6.46 -9.76
N LEU A 164 -10.90 5.14 -9.91
CA LEU A 164 -11.57 4.37 -10.94
C LEU A 164 -13.09 4.44 -10.78
N THR A 165 -13.76 4.77 -11.88
CA THR A 165 -15.24 4.79 -11.98
C THR A 165 -15.77 3.81 -13.03
N ASN A 166 -14.92 2.86 -13.45
CA ASN A 166 -15.17 1.90 -14.53
C ASN A 166 -15.51 0.48 -14.02
N GLY A 167 -16.04 0.36 -12.80
CA GLY A 167 -16.41 -0.92 -12.17
C GLY A 167 -15.25 -1.69 -11.52
N TYR A 168 -14.00 -1.27 -11.71
CA TYR A 168 -12.86 -1.81 -10.97
C TYR A 168 -12.75 -1.21 -9.56
N ALA A 169 -12.13 -1.96 -8.65
CA ALA A 169 -11.96 -1.53 -7.27
C ALA A 169 -10.83 -0.50 -7.12
N ASN A 170 -11.10 0.52 -6.32
CA ASN A 170 -10.08 1.33 -5.66
C ASN A 170 -9.83 0.74 -4.28
N ILE A 171 -8.58 0.47 -3.95
CA ILE A 171 -8.14 -0.37 -2.82
C ILE A 171 -7.29 0.48 -1.88
N PHE A 172 -7.62 0.42 -0.61
CA PHE A 172 -7.02 1.17 0.49
C PHE A 172 -6.70 0.21 1.64
N TYR A 173 -5.59 0.47 2.35
CA TYR A 173 -5.20 -0.30 3.53
C TYR A 173 -5.33 0.58 4.76
N ILE A 174 -6.29 0.29 5.64
CA ILE A 174 -6.70 1.18 6.73
C ILE A 174 -6.75 0.40 8.04
N TYR A 175 -6.11 0.91 9.08
CA TYR A 175 -6.23 0.31 10.41
C TYR A 175 -7.64 0.50 10.96
N CYS A 176 -8.30 -0.61 11.27
CA CYS A 176 -9.54 -0.57 12.02
C CYS A 176 -9.30 -0.14 13.47
N PRO A 177 -10.35 0.22 14.24
CA PRO A 177 -10.21 0.61 15.64
C PRO A 177 -9.54 -0.44 16.55
N THR A 178 -9.54 -1.73 16.15
CA THR A 178 -8.85 -2.79 16.89
C THR A 178 -7.34 -2.88 16.62
N GLY A 179 -6.79 -1.98 15.79
CA GLY A 179 -5.36 -1.93 15.48
C GLY A 179 -4.91 -2.93 14.41
N VAL A 180 -5.83 -3.60 13.72
CA VAL A 180 -5.52 -4.50 12.61
C VAL A 180 -5.65 -3.76 11.28
N LEU A 181 -4.64 -3.86 10.42
CA LEU A 181 -4.67 -3.32 9.06
C LEU A 181 -5.68 -4.11 8.23
N GLY A 182 -6.76 -3.44 7.81
CA GLY A 182 -7.80 -4.03 6.97
C GLY A 182 -7.80 -3.43 5.57
N THR A 183 -8.36 -4.17 4.63
CA THR A 183 -8.52 -3.69 3.25
C THR A 183 -9.91 -3.09 3.08
N VAL A 184 -9.96 -1.82 2.70
CA VAL A 184 -11.19 -1.08 2.39
C VAL A 184 -11.18 -0.78 0.89
N ARG A 185 -12.34 -0.94 0.25
CA ARG A 185 -12.49 -0.64 -1.19
C ARG A 185 -13.67 0.27 -1.47
N CYS A 186 -13.56 1.05 -2.53
CA CYS A 186 -14.72 1.66 -3.17
C CYS A 186 -14.74 1.38 -4.67
N GLY A 187 -15.94 1.26 -5.23
CA GLY A 187 -16.18 1.18 -6.67
C GLY A 187 -17.41 1.99 -7.05
N TRP A 188 -17.43 2.52 -8.27
CA TRP A 188 -18.59 3.26 -8.78
C TRP A 188 -19.60 2.32 -9.45
N ASP A 189 -20.83 2.29 -8.93
CA ASP A 189 -21.91 1.41 -9.42
C ASP A 189 -22.93 2.16 -10.30
N GLY A 190 -22.54 3.30 -10.87
CA GLY A 190 -23.39 4.11 -11.76
C GLY A 190 -24.29 5.12 -11.05
N VAL A 191 -24.82 4.78 -9.88
CA VAL A 191 -25.69 5.68 -9.08
C VAL A 191 -25.02 6.21 -7.81
N GLY A 192 -23.88 5.64 -7.42
CA GLY A 192 -23.14 6.00 -6.22
C GLY A 192 -21.93 5.09 -6.02
N TRP A 193 -21.08 5.49 -5.09
CA TRP A 193 -19.96 4.70 -4.58
C TRP A 193 -20.47 3.56 -3.71
N SER A 194 -19.99 2.37 -4.00
CA SER A 194 -20.17 1.17 -3.19
C SER A 194 -18.90 0.93 -2.39
N VAL A 195 -19.02 1.06 -1.07
CA VAL A 195 -17.89 0.95 -0.13
C VAL A 195 -17.99 -0.38 0.60
N GLY A 196 -16.88 -1.10 0.65
CA GLY A 196 -16.80 -2.38 1.35
C GLY A 196 -15.48 -2.55 2.06
N ALA A 197 -15.43 -3.53 2.96
CA ALA A 197 -14.19 -3.98 3.57
C ALA A 197 -14.10 -5.50 3.45
N CYS A 198 -12.90 -6.00 3.15
CA CYS A 198 -12.64 -7.43 3.19
C CYS A 198 -12.44 -7.89 4.64
N SER A 199 -12.78 -9.14 4.93
CA SER A 199 -12.42 -9.76 6.20
C SER A 199 -10.90 -9.86 6.32
N PHE A 200 -10.35 -9.60 7.50
CA PHE A 200 -8.91 -9.71 7.76
C PHE A 200 -8.38 -11.09 7.34
N GLY A 201 -7.33 -11.12 6.51
CA GLY A 201 -6.75 -12.37 6.02
C GLY A 201 -7.59 -13.12 4.98
N SER A 202 -8.58 -12.46 4.38
CA SER A 202 -9.35 -12.99 3.26
C SER A 202 -8.43 -13.50 2.13
N PRO A 203 -8.66 -14.72 1.60
CA PRO A 203 -7.91 -15.24 0.46
C PRO A 203 -8.40 -14.69 -0.89
N TYR A 204 -9.41 -13.80 -0.90
CA TYR A 204 -9.94 -13.23 -2.14
C TYR A 204 -8.91 -12.33 -2.83
N GLU A 205 -8.68 -12.61 -4.11
CA GLU A 205 -7.81 -11.82 -4.95
C GLU A 205 -8.50 -10.56 -5.46
N TRP A 206 -7.75 -9.46 -5.50
CA TRP A 206 -8.11 -8.29 -6.28
C TRP A 206 -7.85 -8.58 -7.75
N SER A 207 -8.78 -8.20 -8.61
CA SER A 207 -8.62 -8.39 -10.05
C SER A 207 -7.59 -7.43 -10.63
N SER A 208 -6.80 -7.91 -11.59
CA SER A 208 -5.99 -7.05 -12.47
C SER A 208 -6.83 -5.90 -13.02
N GLY A 209 -6.26 -4.69 -13.04
CA GLY A 209 -6.93 -3.45 -13.43
C GLY A 209 -7.41 -2.60 -12.26
N GLY A 210 -7.47 -3.15 -11.04
CA GLY A 210 -7.74 -2.38 -9.82
C GLY A 210 -6.69 -1.31 -9.54
N GLN A 211 -7.04 -0.34 -8.69
CA GLN A 211 -6.16 0.77 -8.33
C GLN A 211 -5.90 0.77 -6.82
N VAL A 212 -4.63 0.86 -6.42
CA VAL A 212 -4.18 0.74 -5.03
C VAL A 212 -3.57 2.06 -4.58
N PHE A 213 -4.10 2.65 -3.51
CA PHE A 213 -3.61 3.89 -2.92
C PHE A 213 -2.71 3.61 -1.73
N SER A 214 -1.70 4.46 -1.52
CA SER A 214 -0.70 4.29 -0.47
C SER A 214 -0.02 5.63 -0.17
N ARG A 215 0.43 5.84 1.08
CA ARG A 215 1.19 7.04 1.46
C ARG A 215 2.62 7.06 0.91
N ASN A 216 3.22 5.88 0.69
CA ASN A 216 4.56 5.66 0.14
C ASN A 216 5.55 6.80 0.47
N SER A 217 5.81 6.96 1.78
CA SER A 217 6.64 8.00 2.35
C SER A 217 8.04 8.01 1.71
N SER A 218 8.38 9.14 1.10
CA SER A 218 9.77 9.52 0.82
C SER A 218 10.31 10.45 1.91
N GLU A 219 9.88 10.24 3.16
CA GLU A 219 10.43 10.93 4.33
C GLU A 219 11.01 9.91 5.30
N SER A 220 12.33 9.78 5.24
CA SER A 220 13.21 9.44 6.36
C SER A 220 14.61 9.96 6.04
#